data_AF-A0A2H9SWP5-F1
#
_entry.id   AF-A0A2H9SWP5-F1
#
_cell.length_a   1.000
_cell.length_b   1.000
_cell.length_c   1.000
_cell.angle_alpha   90.00
_cell.angle_beta   90.00
_cell.angle_gamma   90.00
#
_symmetry.space_group_name_H-M   'P 1'
#
loop_
_entity.id
_entity.type
_entity.pdbx_description
1 polymer ?
#
loop_
_entity_poly.entity_id
_entity_poly.type
_entity_poly.pdbx_seq_one_letter_code
_entity_poly.pdbx_strand_id
1 'polypeptide(L)'
;MFDGYFAVISYHDALFFILAILGVFLLLLIAFGFGVWLSKQKDSVSPYTGLPLRFARDLHFETKEKIVRYLYHLHQYDNRIFEFSQASFCRETGRIFPYSVTWFGTIDLDWTFLKKRYPGSYVSWGSLSPIQQQAISDKHTSLEGFQTEISSPNPSPRAVAKEYAFCKPGPLCVDLETYVLLGWKEVPGTDMEVLIVQKPIVPYAIKVLEDQDTPPL
;
A
#
# COMPACT_ATOMS: atom_id res chain seq x y z
N MET A 1 -71.63 -3.43 3.20
CA MET A 1 -71.52 -3.56 4.67
C MET A 1 -70.06 -3.84 4.92
N PHE A 2 -69.30 -2.83 5.35
CA PHE A 2 -67.87 -2.98 5.65
C PHE A 2 -67.76 -3.40 7.12
N ASP A 3 -67.48 -4.67 7.36
CA ASP A 3 -67.13 -5.16 8.69
C ASP A 3 -65.72 -4.65 9.02
N GLY A 4 -65.67 -3.52 9.70
CA GLY A 4 -64.45 -2.95 10.24
C GLY A 4 -63.97 -3.77 11.42
N TYR A 5 -62.99 -4.64 11.20
CA TYR A 5 -62.23 -5.28 12.26
C TYR A 5 -61.37 -4.22 12.96
N PHE A 6 -61.83 -3.72 14.12
CA PHE A 6 -60.97 -2.94 15.01
C PHE A 6 -60.02 -3.90 15.73
N ALA A 7 -58.76 -3.92 15.31
CA ALA A 7 -57.72 -4.62 16.06
C ALA A 7 -57.59 -3.99 17.47
N VAL A 8 -57.75 -4.79 18.52
CA VAL A 8 -57.52 -4.35 19.89
C VAL A 8 -56.02 -4.23 20.09
N ILE A 9 -55.51 -3.00 20.08
CA ILE A 9 -54.10 -2.69 20.33
C ILE A 9 -53.83 -2.89 21.84
N SER A 10 -52.96 -3.83 22.19
CA SER A 10 -52.53 -4.00 23.57
C SER A 10 -51.58 -2.87 23.99
N TYR A 11 -51.53 -2.57 25.30
CA TYR A 11 -50.56 -1.62 25.86
C TYR A 11 -49.11 -1.99 25.49
N HIS A 12 -48.81 -3.29 25.46
CA HIS A 12 -47.49 -3.79 25.06
C HIS A 12 -47.17 -3.47 23.59
N ASP A 13 -48.15 -3.58 22.70
CA ASP A 13 -47.97 -3.27 21.27
C ASP A 13 -47.64 -1.79 21.07
N ALA A 14 -48.34 -0.91 21.79
CA ALA A 14 -48.05 0.52 21.78
C ALA A 14 -46.66 0.83 22.33
N LEU A 15 -46.24 0.19 23.43
CA LEU A 15 -44.91 0.36 24.01
C LEU A 15 -43.80 -0.10 23.05
N PHE A 16 -43.94 -1.28 22.45
CA PHE A 16 -42.98 -1.79 21.46
C PHE A 16 -42.88 -0.90 20.24
N PHE A 17 -44.01 -0.38 19.75
CA PHE A 17 -44.02 0.53 18.61
C PHE A 17 -43.29 1.84 18.92
N ILE A 18 -43.52 2.42 20.11
CA ILE A 18 -42.80 3.63 20.57
C ILE A 18 -41.30 3.35 20.69
N LEU A 19 -40.90 2.23 21.29
CA LEU A 19 -39.50 1.83 21.41
C LEU A 19 -38.85 1.59 20.04
N ALA A 20 -39.58 0.98 19.10
CA ALA A 20 -39.11 0.77 17.73
C ALA A 20 -38.89 2.10 17.00
N ILE A 21 -39.83 3.05 17.11
CA ILE A 21 -39.67 4.40 16.57
C ILE A 21 -38.44 5.08 17.18
N LEU A 22 -38.31 5.07 18.51
CA LEU A 22 -37.17 5.66 19.20
C LEU A 22 -35.84 5.00 18.78
N GLY A 23 -35.82 3.68 18.60
CA GLY A 23 -34.67 2.94 18.11
C GLY A 23 -34.27 3.35 16.70
N VAL A 24 -35.24 3.50 15.78
CA VAL A 24 -34.97 4.00 14.42
C VAL A 24 -34.43 5.42 14.45
N PHE A 25 -35.01 6.31 15.26
CA PHE A 25 -34.49 7.67 15.43
C PHE A 25 -33.06 7.69 15.97
N LEU A 26 -32.74 6.84 16.96
CA LEU A 26 -31.38 6.72 17.48
C LEU A 26 -30.39 6.23 16.42
N LEU A 27 -30.76 5.23 15.62
CA LEU A 27 -29.93 4.74 14.53
C LEU A 27 -29.68 5.82 13.47
N LEU A 28 -30.71 6.61 13.12
CA LEU A 28 -30.56 7.73 12.20
C LEU A 28 -29.62 8.81 12.75
N LEU A 29 -29.69 9.12 14.05
CA LEU A 29 -28.77 10.07 14.70
C LEU A 29 -27.33 9.56 14.68
N ILE A 30 -27.11 8.28 14.96
CA ILE A 30 -25.78 7.65 14.89
C ILE A 30 -25.25 7.69 13.45
N ALA A 31 -26.07 7.30 12.47
CA ALA A 31 -25.68 7.31 11.06
C ALA A 31 -25.36 8.74 10.57
N PHE A 32 -26.15 9.73 10.99
CA PHE A 32 -25.90 11.14 10.67
C PHE A 32 -24.59 11.62 11.31
N GLY A 33 -24.39 11.36 12.61
CA GLY A 33 -23.15 11.72 13.30
C GLY A 33 -21.91 11.07 12.67
N PHE A 34 -22.04 9.80 12.28
CA PHE A 34 -20.99 9.08 11.57
C PHE A 34 -20.70 9.67 10.18
N GLY A 35 -21.73 10.01 9.41
CA GLY A 35 -21.60 10.66 8.11
C GLY A 35 -20.93 12.04 8.19
N VAL A 36 -21.30 12.86 9.18
CA VAL A 36 -20.67 14.17 9.42
C VAL A 36 -19.22 14.02 9.88
N TRP A 37 -18.91 13.00 10.68
CA TRP A 37 -17.53 12.71 11.06
C TRP A 37 -16.70 12.31 9.83
N LEU A 38 -17.24 11.47 8.96
CA LEU A 38 -16.57 11.04 7.73
C LEU A 38 -16.35 12.21 6.75
N SER A 39 -17.33 13.11 6.61
CA SER A 39 -17.22 14.27 5.72
C SER A 39 -16.21 15.33 6.19
N LYS A 40 -15.77 15.27 7.45
CA LYS A 40 -14.77 16.17 8.03
C LYS A 40 -13.35 15.60 7.97
N GLN A 41 -13.14 14.40 7.41
CA GLN A 41 -11.79 13.88 7.24
C GLN A 41 -10.98 14.80 6.33
N LYS A 42 -9.76 15.12 6.77
CA LYS A 42 -8.84 15.97 6.01
C LYS A 42 -8.38 15.25 4.75
N ASP A 43 -8.08 16.03 3.72
CA ASP A 43 -7.41 15.50 2.53
C ASP A 43 -6.12 14.78 2.93
N SER A 44 -5.94 13.58 2.39
CA SER A 44 -4.73 12.81 2.63
C SER A 44 -3.57 13.35 1.82
N VAL A 45 -2.41 13.38 2.45
CA VAL A 45 -1.18 13.92 1.87
C VAL A 45 -0.15 12.83 1.67
N SER A 46 0.67 12.99 0.64
CA SER A 46 1.81 12.13 0.34
C SER A 46 2.81 12.17 1.51
N PRO A 47 3.24 11.02 2.05
CA PRO A 47 4.22 10.95 3.12
C PRO A 47 5.53 11.67 2.79
N TYR A 48 5.91 11.67 1.50
CA TYR A 48 7.17 12.24 1.01
C TYR A 48 7.14 13.76 0.87
N THR A 49 6.05 14.30 0.32
CA THR A 49 6.01 15.70 -0.13
C THR A 49 5.05 16.57 0.67
N GLY A 50 4.12 15.97 1.42
CA GLY A 50 3.01 16.67 2.06
C GLY A 50 1.97 17.21 1.07
N LEU A 51 2.05 16.83 -0.21
CA LEU A 51 1.12 17.25 -1.27
C LEU A 51 -0.09 16.32 -1.36
N PRO A 52 -1.23 16.78 -1.87
CA PRO A 52 -2.47 16.01 -1.88
C PRO A 52 -2.37 14.72 -2.70
N LEU A 53 -2.95 13.65 -2.17
CA LEU A 53 -3.13 12.38 -2.87
C LEU A 53 -4.44 12.38 -3.66
N ARG A 54 -4.46 11.62 -4.76
CA ARG A 54 -5.64 11.38 -5.59
C ARG A 54 -5.93 9.88 -5.66
N PHE A 55 -7.17 9.51 -5.97
CA PHE A 55 -7.53 8.11 -6.14
C PHE A 55 -6.94 7.55 -7.43
N ALA A 56 -6.30 6.38 -7.36
CA ALA A 56 -5.72 5.74 -8.55
C ALA A 56 -6.79 5.25 -9.55
N ARG A 57 -8.05 5.11 -9.09
CA ARG A 57 -9.20 4.84 -9.97
C ARG A 57 -9.43 5.94 -11.01
N ASP A 58 -8.94 7.16 -10.77
CA ASP A 58 -9.09 8.29 -11.68
C ASP A 58 -7.99 8.33 -12.77
N LEU A 59 -7.02 7.41 -12.71
CA LEU A 59 -5.99 7.29 -13.76
C LEU A 59 -6.62 6.86 -15.09
N HIS A 60 -6.03 7.33 -16.19
CA HIS A 60 -6.42 6.93 -17.54
C HIS A 60 -6.24 5.42 -17.73
N PHE A 61 -7.13 4.83 -18.54
CA PHE A 61 -7.12 3.40 -18.81
C PHE A 61 -5.78 2.91 -19.36
N GLU A 62 -5.18 3.65 -20.31
CA GLU A 62 -3.88 3.31 -20.89
C GLU A 62 -2.76 3.25 -19.84
N THR A 63 -2.75 4.20 -18.90
CA THR A 63 -1.78 4.21 -17.80
C THR A 63 -1.95 2.98 -16.91
N LYS A 64 -3.20 2.63 -16.56
CA LYS A 64 -3.50 1.42 -15.77
C LYS A 64 -3.03 0.16 -16.47
N GLU A 65 -3.27 0.04 -17.78
CA GLU A 65 -2.83 -1.12 -18.57
C GLU A 65 -1.30 -1.26 -18.54
N LYS A 66 -0.56 -0.16 -18.76
CA LYS A 66 0.91 -0.15 -18.71
C LYS A 66 1.44 -0.57 -17.34
N ILE A 67 0.83 -0.11 -16.25
CA ILE A 67 1.18 -0.51 -14.87
C ILE A 67 0.95 -2.01 -14.66
N VAL A 68 -0.22 -2.51 -15.05
CA VAL A 68 -0.56 -3.94 -14.90
C VAL A 68 0.41 -4.80 -15.69
N ARG A 69 0.70 -4.42 -16.94
CA ARG A 69 1.64 -5.12 -17.80
C ARG A 69 3.06 -5.12 -17.20
N TYR A 70 3.51 -3.97 -16.68
CA TYR A 70 4.79 -3.86 -16.01
C TYR A 70 4.90 -4.80 -14.80
N LEU A 71 3.91 -4.78 -13.90
CA LEU A 71 3.88 -5.66 -12.72
C LEU A 71 3.78 -7.15 -13.11
N TYR A 72 3.02 -7.47 -14.16
CA TYR A 72 2.91 -8.83 -14.68
C TYR A 72 4.26 -9.39 -15.13
N HIS A 73 5.06 -8.59 -15.84
CA HIS A 73 6.38 -8.99 -16.34
C HIS A 73 7.46 -9.14 -15.26
N LEU A 74 7.26 -8.59 -14.06
CA LEU A 74 8.20 -8.81 -12.96
C LEU A 74 8.20 -10.26 -12.48
N HIS A 75 7.11 -11.02 -12.70
CA HIS A 75 6.96 -12.42 -12.27
C HIS A 75 7.32 -12.69 -10.80
N GLN A 76 7.12 -11.69 -9.93
CA GLN A 76 7.51 -11.75 -8.52
C GLN A 76 6.28 -11.72 -7.61
N TYR A 77 6.15 -12.73 -6.75
CA TYR A 77 5.03 -12.85 -5.79
C TYR A 77 4.92 -11.65 -4.84
N ASP A 78 6.05 -11.01 -4.52
CA ASP A 78 6.06 -9.83 -3.66
C ASP A 78 5.69 -8.56 -4.42
N ASN A 79 5.61 -8.55 -5.75
CA ASN A 79 5.26 -7.41 -6.60
C ASN A 79 3.94 -7.64 -7.34
N ARG A 80 2.88 -7.93 -6.58
CA ARG A 80 1.58 -8.28 -7.16
C ARG A 80 0.89 -7.09 -7.80
N ILE A 81 0.08 -7.41 -8.79
CA ILE A 81 -0.95 -6.51 -9.32
C ILE A 81 -1.93 -6.19 -8.18
N PHE A 82 -2.32 -4.92 -8.08
CA PHE A 82 -3.25 -4.41 -7.07
C PHE A 82 -4.47 -3.78 -7.73
N GLU A 83 -5.53 -3.58 -6.94
CA GLU A 83 -6.74 -2.93 -7.40
C GLU A 83 -6.60 -1.40 -7.36
N PHE A 84 -6.86 -0.73 -8.48
CA PHE A 84 -6.80 0.73 -8.57
C PHE A 84 -7.89 1.44 -7.74
N SER A 85 -9.00 0.76 -7.43
CA SER A 85 -10.03 1.22 -6.51
C SER A 85 -9.52 1.35 -5.08
N GLN A 86 -8.53 0.54 -4.71
CA GLN A 86 -7.94 0.48 -3.36
C GLN A 86 -6.62 1.26 -3.24
N ALA A 87 -6.22 1.98 -4.28
CA ALA A 87 -4.94 2.65 -4.35
C ALA A 87 -5.10 4.17 -4.52
N SER A 88 -4.09 4.91 -4.09
CA SER A 88 -3.96 6.35 -4.30
C SER A 88 -2.64 6.66 -5.00
N PHE A 89 -2.52 7.85 -5.58
CA PHE A 89 -1.28 8.32 -6.17
C PHE A 89 -1.03 9.79 -5.88
N CYS A 90 0.24 10.18 -5.86
CA CYS A 90 0.65 11.59 -5.80
C CYS A 90 0.92 12.08 -7.22
N ARG A 91 0.24 13.13 -7.66
CA ARG A 91 0.34 13.64 -9.04
C ARG A 91 1.74 14.16 -9.36
N GLU A 92 2.38 14.79 -8.38
CA GLU A 92 3.64 15.49 -8.54
C GLU A 92 4.83 14.54 -8.56
N THR A 93 4.75 13.43 -7.83
CA THR A 93 5.80 12.40 -7.80
C THR A 93 5.49 11.22 -8.71
N GLY A 94 4.24 11.02 -9.13
CA GLY A 94 3.82 9.84 -9.89
C GLY A 94 3.72 8.56 -9.07
N ARG A 95 4.03 8.61 -7.76
CA ARG A 95 4.07 7.43 -6.89
C ARG A 95 2.68 6.91 -6.59
N ILE A 96 2.49 5.62 -6.84
CA ILE A 96 1.28 4.90 -6.52
C ILE A 96 1.46 4.15 -5.20
N PHE A 97 0.51 4.33 -4.31
CA PHE A 97 0.44 3.66 -3.01
C PHE A 97 -0.71 2.65 -3.05
N PRO A 98 -0.41 1.35 -3.22
CA PRO A 98 -1.42 0.30 -3.15
C PRO A 98 -2.02 0.20 -1.75
N TYR A 99 -3.28 -0.23 -1.65
CA TYR A 99 -4.00 -0.48 -0.39
C TYR A 99 -4.03 0.72 0.57
N SER A 100 -4.05 1.94 0.02
CA SER A 100 -4.14 3.18 0.78
C SER A 100 -5.57 3.71 0.89
N VAL A 101 -6.55 3.11 0.22
CA VAL A 101 -7.95 3.52 0.32
C VAL A 101 -8.68 2.58 1.26
N THR A 102 -9.31 3.14 2.29
CA THR A 102 -10.13 2.41 3.26
C THR A 102 -11.44 1.95 2.62
N TRP A 103 -12.13 1.03 3.29
CA TRP A 103 -13.45 0.57 2.85
C TRP A 103 -14.52 1.68 2.82
N PHE A 104 -14.30 2.79 3.53
CA PHE A 104 -15.15 3.99 3.49
C PHE A 104 -14.86 4.89 2.28
N GLY A 105 -13.91 4.52 1.42
CA GLY A 105 -13.51 5.32 0.26
C GLY A 105 -12.65 6.53 0.63
N THR A 106 -12.08 6.56 1.84
CA THR A 106 -11.15 7.61 2.27
C THR A 106 -9.72 7.11 2.11
N ILE A 107 -8.80 8.00 1.74
CA ILE A 107 -7.38 7.66 1.69
C ILE A 107 -6.86 7.65 3.14
N ASP A 108 -6.12 6.63 3.52
CA ASP A 108 -5.40 6.51 4.79
C ASP A 108 -3.99 6.02 4.48
N LEU A 109 -3.06 6.98 4.42
CA LEU A 109 -1.66 6.71 4.12
C LEU A 109 -0.76 7.38 5.15
N ASP A 110 0.04 6.56 5.82
CA ASP A 110 1.04 6.97 6.79
C ASP A 110 2.41 6.38 6.44
N TRP A 111 3.46 6.84 7.12
CA TRP A 111 4.82 6.34 6.93
C TRP A 111 5.02 4.85 7.28
N THR A 112 3.99 4.14 7.74
CA THR A 112 4.07 2.69 7.91
C THR A 112 3.87 1.95 6.59
N PHE A 113 3.54 2.64 5.49
CA PHE A 113 3.34 2.03 4.17
C PHE A 113 4.53 1.18 3.71
N LEU A 114 5.78 1.54 4.03
CA LEU A 114 6.95 0.72 3.70
C LEU A 114 6.88 -0.65 4.38
N LYS A 115 6.58 -0.67 5.68
CA LYS A 115 6.43 -1.91 6.47
C LYS A 115 5.18 -2.71 6.09
N LYS A 116 4.09 -2.02 5.73
CA LYS A 116 2.87 -2.65 5.19
C LYS A 116 3.15 -3.30 3.83
N ARG A 117 4.03 -2.69 3.01
CA ARG A 117 4.40 -3.19 1.69
C ARG A 117 5.27 -4.44 1.75
N TYR A 118 6.26 -4.45 2.64
CA TYR A 118 7.06 -5.62 2.97
C TYR A 118 7.64 -5.42 4.39
N PRO A 119 7.59 -6.42 5.29
CA PRO A 119 8.13 -6.26 6.64
C PRO A 119 9.66 -6.08 6.64
N GLY A 120 10.17 -5.13 7.43
CA GLY A 120 11.61 -4.88 7.55
C GLY A 120 11.96 -3.58 8.31
N SER A 121 13.26 -3.37 8.51
CA SER A 121 13.81 -2.13 9.07
C SER A 121 14.54 -1.32 8.00
N TYR A 122 13.78 -0.44 7.34
CA TYR A 122 14.25 0.29 6.17
C TYR A 122 15.05 1.54 6.51
N VAL A 123 16.20 1.66 5.86
CA VAL A 123 17.04 2.87 5.85
C VAL A 123 17.25 3.37 4.42
N SER A 124 17.52 4.67 4.27
CA SER A 124 17.82 5.28 2.97
C SER A 124 19.12 4.72 2.37
N TRP A 125 19.13 4.42 1.07
CA TRP A 125 20.33 3.96 0.35
C TRP A 125 21.53 4.93 0.49
N GLY A 126 21.26 6.22 0.39
CA GLY A 126 22.28 7.28 0.43
C GLY A 126 22.91 7.50 1.81
N SER A 127 22.34 6.95 2.87
CA SER A 127 22.96 7.02 4.22
C SER A 127 23.97 5.92 4.47
N LEU A 128 24.05 4.93 3.57
CA LEU A 128 24.92 3.78 3.69
C LEU A 128 26.36 4.14 3.32
N SER A 129 27.33 3.49 3.95
CA SER A 129 28.73 3.62 3.53
C SER A 129 28.96 2.95 2.16
N PRO A 130 29.98 3.37 1.39
CA PRO A 130 30.29 2.73 0.10
C PRO A 130 30.52 1.21 0.23
N ILE A 131 31.09 0.77 1.35
CA ILE A 131 31.31 -0.66 1.63
C ILE A 131 29.97 -1.38 1.81
N GLN A 132 29.02 -0.79 2.53
CA GLN A 132 27.68 -1.35 2.70
C GLN A 132 26.92 -1.40 1.37
N GLN A 133 26.97 -0.31 0.59
CA GLN A 133 26.34 -0.24 -0.73
C GLN A 133 26.87 -1.34 -1.65
N GLN A 134 28.19 -1.54 -1.69
CA GLN A 134 28.80 -2.61 -2.46
C GLN A 134 28.33 -3.99 -1.97
N ALA A 135 28.39 -4.24 -0.66
CA ALA A 135 27.98 -5.53 -0.09
C ALA A 135 26.50 -5.86 -0.31
N ILE A 136 25.63 -4.84 -0.38
CA ILE A 136 24.23 -5.01 -0.77
C ILE A 136 24.16 -5.28 -2.27
N SER A 137 24.82 -4.47 -3.09
CA SER A 137 24.83 -4.60 -4.56
C SER A 137 25.23 -6.02 -5.01
N ASP A 138 26.27 -6.58 -4.40
CA ASP A 138 26.78 -7.93 -4.71
C ASP A 138 25.77 -9.06 -4.42
N LYS A 139 24.75 -8.80 -3.58
CA LYS A 139 23.69 -9.76 -3.28
C LYS A 139 22.51 -9.70 -4.23
N HIS A 140 22.50 -8.75 -5.16
CA HIS A 140 21.42 -8.55 -6.12
C HIS A 140 21.92 -8.78 -7.55
N THR A 141 21.04 -9.28 -8.42
CA THR A 141 21.39 -9.47 -9.84
C THR A 141 21.66 -8.15 -10.53
N SER A 142 20.87 -7.12 -10.19
CA SER A 142 20.98 -5.77 -10.73
C SER A 142 20.27 -4.77 -9.80
N LEU A 143 20.77 -3.55 -9.76
CA LEU A 143 20.09 -2.40 -9.13
C LEU A 143 19.38 -1.51 -10.17
N GLU A 144 19.33 -1.95 -11.43
CA GLU A 144 18.75 -1.19 -12.53
C GLU A 144 17.30 -0.77 -12.27
N GLY A 145 17.02 0.50 -12.60
CA GLY A 145 15.71 1.12 -12.40
C GLY A 145 15.44 1.62 -10.98
N PHE A 146 16.35 1.41 -10.02
CA PHE A 146 16.30 2.10 -8.73
C PHE A 146 17.14 3.37 -8.74
N GLN A 147 16.78 4.32 -7.89
CA GLN A 147 17.56 5.55 -7.68
C GLN A 147 18.72 5.30 -6.70
N THR A 148 19.92 5.10 -7.24
CA THR A 148 21.14 4.89 -6.45
C THR A 148 22.04 6.12 -6.37
N GLU A 149 21.87 7.10 -7.26
CA GLU A 149 22.78 8.24 -7.42
C GLU A 149 22.34 9.42 -6.55
N ILE A 150 21.07 9.79 -6.63
CA ILE A 150 20.49 10.93 -5.91
C ILE A 150 19.66 10.39 -4.75
N SER A 151 20.32 10.04 -3.64
CA SER A 151 19.67 9.48 -2.46
C SER A 151 19.98 10.28 -1.20
N SER A 152 19.02 10.29 -0.26
CA SER A 152 19.15 11.04 0.98
C SER A 152 20.26 10.46 1.88
N PRO A 153 21.14 11.30 2.46
CA PRO A 153 22.14 10.87 3.43
C PRO A 153 21.53 10.59 4.81
N ASN A 154 20.26 10.94 5.04
CA ASN A 154 19.59 10.68 6.30
C ASN A 154 19.14 9.21 6.35
N PRO A 155 19.49 8.45 7.41
CA PRO A 155 19.11 7.05 7.51
C PRO A 155 17.60 6.84 7.59
N SER A 156 16.84 7.75 8.19
CA SER A 156 15.40 7.60 8.30
C SER A 156 14.72 7.96 6.98
N PRO A 157 13.98 7.03 6.34
CA PRO A 157 13.22 7.33 5.11
C PRO A 157 12.20 8.46 5.32
N ARG A 158 11.75 8.66 6.57
CA ARG A 158 10.79 9.72 6.95
C ARG A 158 11.38 11.12 6.91
N ALA A 159 12.68 11.25 7.08
CA ALA A 159 13.39 12.52 7.18
C ALA A 159 14.06 12.90 5.84
N VAL A 160 13.44 12.48 4.74
CA VAL A 160 13.91 12.76 3.38
C VAL A 160 13.65 14.21 3.00
N ALA A 161 14.70 14.91 2.57
CA ALA A 161 14.56 16.29 2.08
C ALA A 161 13.79 16.32 0.75
N LYS A 162 13.19 17.48 0.44
CA LYS A 162 12.34 17.66 -0.74
C LYS A 162 13.06 17.29 -2.03
N GLU A 163 14.32 17.66 -2.21
CA GLU A 163 15.10 17.34 -3.42
C GLU A 163 15.11 15.84 -3.74
N TYR A 164 15.33 14.98 -2.75
CA TYR A 164 15.29 13.53 -2.91
C TYR A 164 13.85 13.01 -3.05
N ALA A 165 12.91 13.64 -2.36
CA ALA A 165 11.49 13.29 -2.45
C ALA A 165 10.89 13.58 -3.83
N PHE A 166 11.42 14.51 -4.61
CA PHE A 166 10.97 14.81 -5.97
C PHE A 166 11.79 14.12 -7.07
N CYS A 167 12.83 13.38 -6.72
CA CYS A 167 13.58 12.58 -7.68
C CYS A 167 12.72 11.46 -8.28
N LYS A 168 13.02 11.15 -9.55
CA LYS A 168 12.48 10.05 -10.33
C LYS A 168 13.65 9.24 -10.94
N PRO A 169 13.76 7.92 -10.67
CA PRO A 169 12.93 7.18 -9.74
C PRO A 169 13.02 7.71 -8.30
N GLY A 170 12.01 7.42 -7.49
CA GLY A 170 11.95 7.81 -6.09
C GLY A 170 12.97 7.08 -5.20
N PRO A 171 13.03 7.45 -3.91
CA PRO A 171 14.08 6.97 -3.01
C PRO A 171 14.14 5.44 -2.89
N LEU A 172 15.35 4.89 -2.93
CA LEU A 172 15.63 3.50 -2.60
C LEU A 172 15.85 3.34 -1.10
N CYS A 173 15.12 2.39 -0.49
CA CYS A 173 15.31 1.98 0.89
C CYS A 173 15.82 0.54 0.96
N VAL A 174 16.62 0.24 1.97
CA VAL A 174 17.19 -1.09 2.19
C VAL A 174 16.96 -1.54 3.62
N ASP A 175 16.61 -2.81 3.78
CA ASP A 175 16.70 -3.50 5.07
C ASP A 175 18.11 -4.09 5.21
N LEU A 176 18.88 -3.61 6.20
CA LEU A 176 20.27 -4.02 6.38
C LEU A 176 20.43 -5.46 6.86
N GLU A 177 19.43 -6.01 7.53
CA GLU A 177 19.49 -7.38 8.07
C GLU A 177 19.25 -8.40 6.96
N THR A 178 18.22 -8.16 6.15
CA THR A 178 17.76 -9.09 5.11
C THR A 178 18.29 -8.76 3.72
N TYR A 179 18.94 -7.61 3.55
CA TYR A 179 19.39 -7.07 2.27
C TYR A 179 18.25 -6.86 1.25
N VAL A 180 16.99 -6.81 1.71
CA VAL A 180 15.83 -6.56 0.85
C VAL A 180 15.82 -5.09 0.45
N LEU A 181 15.66 -4.86 -0.86
CA LEU A 181 15.47 -3.54 -1.41
C LEU A 181 13.98 -3.23 -1.50
N LEU A 182 13.63 -2.02 -1.12
CA LEU A 182 12.30 -1.46 -1.27
C LEU A 182 12.44 -0.09 -1.92
N GLY A 183 12.17 -0.01 -3.22
CA GLY A 183 12.44 1.20 -4.01
C GLY A 183 11.36 1.46 -5.05
N TRP A 184 11.26 2.73 -5.43
CA TRP A 184 10.37 3.16 -6.50
C TRP A 184 11.01 2.83 -7.86
N LYS A 185 10.22 2.28 -8.77
CA LYS A 185 10.61 2.12 -10.18
C LYS A 185 9.59 2.78 -11.08
N GLU A 186 10.08 3.44 -12.12
CA GLU A 186 9.26 4.03 -13.16
C GLU A 186 8.58 2.96 -14.00
N VAL A 187 7.31 3.19 -14.34
CA VAL A 187 6.54 2.33 -15.23
C VAL A 187 6.76 2.84 -16.67
N PRO A 188 7.34 2.02 -17.57
CA PRO A 188 7.71 2.44 -18.92
C PRO A 188 6.55 3.08 -19.69
N GLY A 189 6.82 4.23 -20.31
CA GLY A 189 5.84 4.96 -21.11
C GLY A 189 4.72 5.64 -20.31
N THR A 190 4.97 5.92 -19.02
CA THR A 190 4.09 6.68 -18.13
C THR A 190 4.92 7.55 -17.17
N ASP A 191 4.28 8.51 -16.51
CA ASP A 191 4.91 9.30 -15.44
C ASP A 191 4.81 8.64 -14.05
N MET A 192 4.31 7.41 -13.99
CA MET A 192 3.95 6.72 -12.75
C MET A 192 5.11 5.88 -12.22
N GLU A 193 5.17 5.75 -10.90
CA GLU A 193 6.11 4.90 -10.20
C GLU A 193 5.38 3.89 -9.32
N VAL A 194 5.92 2.69 -9.23
CA VAL A 194 5.43 1.64 -8.33
C VAL A 194 6.52 1.23 -7.34
N LEU A 195 6.10 0.89 -6.12
CA LEU A 195 6.99 0.46 -5.05
C LEU A 195 7.32 -1.03 -5.19
N ILE A 196 8.56 -1.31 -5.61
CA ILE A 196 9.07 -2.64 -5.91
C ILE A 196 9.88 -3.19 -4.74
N VAL A 197 9.59 -4.43 -4.39
CA VAL A 197 10.37 -5.27 -3.48
C VAL A 197 11.34 -6.08 -4.30
N GLN A 198 12.63 -6.04 -3.98
CA GLN A 198 13.64 -6.92 -4.57
C GLN A 198 14.41 -7.65 -3.47
N LYS A 199 14.35 -8.98 -3.50
CA LYS A 199 15.03 -9.86 -2.55
C LYS A 199 16.44 -10.19 -3.04
N PRO A 200 17.40 -10.42 -2.13
CA PRO A 200 18.73 -10.86 -2.54
C PRO A 200 18.66 -12.24 -3.23
N ILE A 201 19.67 -12.54 -4.03
CA ILE A 201 19.86 -13.85 -4.64
C ILE A 201 20.04 -14.87 -3.52
N VAL A 202 19.14 -15.85 -3.45
CA VAL A 202 19.32 -17.01 -2.56
C VAL A 202 20.06 -18.08 -3.38
N PRO A 203 21.29 -18.47 -3.00
CA PRO A 203 21.93 -19.59 -3.65
C PRO A 203 21.10 -20.85 -3.39
N TYR A 204 20.63 -21.51 -4.46
CA TYR A 204 19.96 -22.80 -4.34
C TYR A 204 20.94 -23.82 -3.78
N ALA A 205 20.82 -24.15 -2.50
CA ALA A 205 21.44 -25.35 -1.97
C ALA A 205 20.65 -26.54 -2.51
N ILE A 206 21.10 -27.11 -3.63
CA ILE A 206 20.63 -28.41 -4.10
C ILE A 206 21.04 -29.41 -3.02
N LYS A 207 20.13 -29.77 -2.12
CA LYS A 207 20.28 -30.97 -1.30
C LYS A 207 20.12 -32.16 -2.24
N VAL A 208 21.24 -32.67 -2.75
CA VAL A 208 21.26 -34.02 -3.34
C VAL A 208 20.86 -34.95 -2.21
N LEU A 209 19.67 -35.53 -2.31
CA LEU A 209 19.29 -36.64 -1.42
C LEU A 209 20.23 -37.79 -1.79
N GLU A 210 21.13 -38.16 -0.89
CA GLU A 210 21.86 -39.41 -1.01
C GLU A 210 20.83 -40.55 -0.94
N ASP A 211 20.66 -41.27 -2.05
CA ASP A 211 19.93 -42.52 -2.10
C ASP A 211 20.57 -43.51 -1.13
N GLN A 212 19.95 -43.71 0.04
CA GLN A 212 20.26 -44.83 0.92
C GLN A 212 19.56 -46.09 0.42
N ASP A 213 19.99 -46.60 -0.74
CA ASP A 213 19.72 -47.97 -1.15
C ASP A 213 20.94 -48.84 -0.81
N THR A 214 21.05 -49.22 0.47
CA THR A 214 21.82 -50.41 0.85
C THR A 214 20.90 -51.38 1.59
N PRO A 215 20.62 -52.57 1.03
CA PRO A 215 19.77 -53.55 1.69
C PRO A 215 20.48 -54.18 2.89
N PRO A 216 19.74 -54.55 3.95
CA PRO A 216 20.32 -55.20 5.12
C PRO A 216 20.79 -56.63 4.76
N LEU A 217 21.99 -56.97 5.24
CA LEU A 217 22.57 -58.32 5.24
C LEU A 217 21.86 -59.24 6.24
#